data_AF-X0R3H6-F1
#
_entry.id   AF-X0R3H6-F1
#
_cell.length_a   1.000
_cell.length_b   1.000
_cell.length_c   1.000
_cell.angle_alpha   90.00
_cell.angle_beta   90.00
_cell.angle_gamma   90.00
#
_symmetry.space_group_name_H-M   'P 1'
#
loop_
_entity.id
_entity.type
_entity.pdbx_description
1 polymer ?
#
loop_
_entity_poly.entity_id
_entity_poly.type
_entity_poly.pdbx_seq_one_letter_code
_entity_poly.pdbx_strand_id
1 'polypeptide(L)'
;MSNNQRYRQAHSIAPSSHQQGAVLIVVLLFLVLIILAGVIAVKQSTTDLKLSTSDQINTLLLQSADNANQNIEQSMNGSSDADAYDAMIARGGPFGHFILTNYSVENEYAFCFRPRDQLFNINKTTILTPDGTITNSGYCDTTKPDDYVSSRNTSMTQVNVSLTPPSAENEAFGSYTIGQGSDSLASKAFMFDINSTAVLPSYADVGDCFEKTSSYIPRTDAKKTIGGCMAEKGVPSTVIYEMAEVENQSLRTACVDFGKGSGLLCTLPAS
;
A
#
# COMPACT_ATOMS: atom_id res chain seq x y z
N MET A 1 72.81 -18.36 -79.37
CA MET A 1 72.56 -19.71 -79.91
C MET A 1 73.03 -20.73 -78.88
N SER A 2 72.19 -21.74 -78.61
CA SER A 2 72.51 -23.06 -78.01
C SER A 2 72.90 -23.20 -76.52
N ASN A 3 71.89 -23.46 -75.69
CA ASN A 3 71.58 -24.69 -74.94
C ASN A 3 72.61 -25.42 -74.02
N ASN A 4 72.04 -26.06 -72.96
CA ASN A 4 72.56 -26.95 -71.89
C ASN A 4 73.10 -26.25 -70.61
N GLN A 5 72.82 -26.65 -69.37
CA GLN A 5 72.23 -27.86 -68.76
C GLN A 5 71.91 -27.62 -67.25
N ARG A 6 70.82 -28.23 -66.74
CA ARG A 6 70.53 -28.76 -65.36
C ARG A 6 70.66 -27.82 -64.12
N TYR A 7 69.77 -27.84 -63.12
CA TYR A 7 69.37 -28.95 -62.24
C TYR A 7 68.04 -28.67 -61.52
N ARG A 8 67.24 -29.72 -61.29
CA ARG A 8 66.11 -29.75 -60.34
C ARG A 8 66.62 -29.84 -58.90
N GLN A 9 66.08 -29.03 -57.99
CA GLN A 9 66.09 -29.33 -56.55
C GLN A 9 64.65 -29.26 -56.04
N ALA A 10 64.11 -30.42 -55.67
CA ALA A 10 62.90 -30.52 -54.87
C ALA A 10 63.31 -30.32 -53.40
N HIS A 11 62.79 -29.28 -52.75
CA HIS A 11 62.87 -29.14 -51.30
C HIS A 11 61.72 -29.91 -50.66
N SER A 12 62.05 -31.05 -50.06
CA SER A 12 61.18 -31.76 -49.14
C SER A 12 61.08 -30.98 -47.84
N ILE A 13 59.92 -30.39 -47.56
CA ILE A 13 59.59 -29.85 -46.23
C ILE A 13 59.17 -31.05 -45.37
N ALA A 14 60.01 -31.44 -44.41
CA ALA A 14 59.65 -32.39 -43.38
C ALA A 14 58.70 -31.73 -42.36
N PRO A 15 57.63 -32.39 -41.90
CA PRO A 15 56.77 -31.85 -40.86
C PRO A 15 57.42 -32.03 -39.48
N SER A 16 57.46 -30.98 -38.68
CA SER A 16 57.91 -31.03 -37.28
C SER A 16 56.78 -31.52 -36.37
N SER A 17 56.91 -32.73 -35.85
CA SER A 17 56.01 -33.32 -34.87
C SER A 17 56.33 -32.80 -33.45
N HIS A 18 55.87 -31.59 -33.13
CA HIS A 18 55.91 -31.05 -31.75
C HIS A 18 54.79 -30.01 -31.48
N GLN A 19 53.56 -30.25 -31.97
CA GLN A 19 52.42 -29.32 -31.81
C GLN A 19 51.13 -29.94 -31.23
N GLN A 20 51.13 -31.19 -30.79
CA GLN A 20 49.89 -31.84 -30.33
C GLN A 20 49.46 -31.48 -28.90
N GLY A 21 50.37 -30.99 -28.04
CA GLY A 21 50.04 -30.58 -26.66
C GLY A 21 49.49 -29.16 -26.53
N ALA A 22 50.01 -28.22 -27.34
CA ALA A 22 49.63 -26.80 -27.24
C ALA A 22 48.19 -26.53 -27.72
N VAL A 23 47.72 -27.26 -28.73
CA VAL A 23 46.37 -27.10 -29.28
C VAL A 23 45.29 -27.44 -28.26
N LEU A 24 45.49 -28.50 -27.48
CA LEU A 24 44.51 -28.95 -26.48
C LEU A 24 44.36 -27.94 -25.34
N ILE A 25 45.47 -27.34 -24.90
CA ILE A 25 45.46 -26.27 -23.88
C ILE A 25 44.73 -25.02 -24.39
N VAL A 26 44.99 -24.61 -25.63
CA VAL A 26 44.34 -23.43 -26.23
C VAL A 26 42.83 -23.66 -26.36
N VAL A 27 42.41 -24.81 -26.85
CA VAL A 27 40.97 -25.15 -26.98
C VAL A 27 40.29 -25.17 -25.62
N LEU A 28 40.92 -25.78 -24.61
CA LEU A 28 40.38 -25.84 -23.26
C LEU A 28 40.22 -24.44 -22.66
N LEU A 29 41.17 -23.53 -22.88
CA LEU A 29 41.09 -22.15 -22.43
C LEU A 29 39.92 -21.41 -23.10
N PHE A 30 39.73 -21.57 -24.41
CA PHE A 30 38.59 -21.00 -25.12
C PHE A 30 37.25 -21.55 -24.62
N LEU A 31 37.16 -22.86 -24.36
CA LEU A 31 35.96 -23.47 -23.79
C LEU A 31 35.64 -22.90 -22.40
N VAL A 32 36.65 -22.71 -21.55
CA VAL A 32 36.47 -22.10 -20.23
C VAL A 32 35.98 -20.65 -20.34
N LEU A 33 36.51 -19.86 -21.27
CA LEU A 33 36.06 -18.48 -21.49
C LEU A 33 34.60 -18.41 -21.97
N ILE A 34 34.20 -19.31 -22.87
CA ILE A 34 32.82 -19.39 -23.36
C ILE A 34 31.88 -19.81 -22.22
N ILE A 35 32.27 -20.77 -21.38
CA ILE A 35 31.48 -21.18 -20.20
C ILE A 35 31.34 -20.03 -19.21
N LEU A 36 32.40 -19.28 -18.92
CA LEU A 36 32.36 -18.11 -18.03
C LEU A 36 31.41 -17.02 -18.56
N ALA A 37 31.52 -16.69 -19.85
CA ALA A 37 30.60 -15.73 -20.49
C ALA A 37 29.14 -16.23 -20.46
N GLY A 38 28.92 -17.52 -20.69
CA GLY A 38 27.60 -18.16 -20.59
C GLY A 38 27.02 -18.09 -19.18
N VAL A 39 27.82 -18.37 -18.15
CA VAL A 39 27.39 -18.28 -16.74
C VAL A 39 27.04 -16.84 -16.36
N ILE A 40 27.81 -15.85 -16.81
CA ILE A 40 27.53 -14.43 -16.56
C ILE A 40 26.21 -14.01 -17.24
N ALA A 41 26.00 -14.38 -18.50
CA ALA A 41 24.78 -14.06 -19.23
C ALA A 41 23.53 -14.68 -18.59
N VAL A 42 23.61 -15.94 -18.14
CA VAL A 42 22.51 -16.61 -17.43
C VAL A 42 22.27 -15.97 -16.06
N LYS A 43 23.32 -15.59 -15.33
CA LYS A 43 23.19 -14.87 -14.04
C LYS A 43 22.55 -13.49 -14.22
N GLN A 44 22.93 -12.73 -15.25
CA GLN A 44 22.31 -11.44 -15.55
C GLN A 44 20.82 -11.62 -15.90
N SER A 45 20.50 -12.54 -16.81
CA SER A 45 19.11 -12.81 -17.21
C SER A 45 18.22 -13.27 -16.04
N THR A 46 18.73 -14.12 -15.15
CA THR A 46 17.98 -14.55 -13.95
C THR A 46 17.86 -13.46 -12.88
N THR A 47 18.82 -12.54 -12.81
CA THR A 47 18.76 -11.37 -11.92
C THR A 47 17.74 -10.36 -12.43
N ASP A 48 17.73 -10.08 -13.73
CA ASP A 48 16.78 -9.16 -14.37
C ASP A 48 15.33 -9.65 -14.23
N LEU A 49 15.08 -10.96 -14.34
CA LEU A 49 13.75 -11.54 -14.13
C LEU A 49 13.26 -11.39 -12.68
N LYS A 50 14.16 -11.59 -11.70
CA LYS A 50 13.82 -11.40 -10.28
C LYS A 50 13.58 -9.93 -9.94
N LEU A 51 14.41 -9.03 -10.47
CA LEU A 51 14.24 -7.59 -10.31
C LEU A 51 12.91 -7.12 -10.93
N SER A 52 12.63 -7.55 -12.18
CA SER A 52 11.38 -7.22 -12.87
C SER A 52 10.13 -7.77 -12.16
N THR A 53 10.21 -8.97 -11.58
CA THR A 53 9.08 -9.56 -10.83
C THR A 53 8.83 -8.81 -9.53
N SER A 54 9.90 -8.42 -8.82
CA SER A 54 9.78 -7.60 -7.61
C SER A 54 9.17 -6.23 -7.91
N ASP A 55 9.57 -5.59 -9.01
CA ASP A 55 9.04 -4.29 -9.42
C ASP A 55 7.56 -4.37 -9.85
N GLN A 56 7.18 -5.44 -10.54
CA GLN A 56 5.78 -5.70 -10.89
C GLN A 56 4.90 -5.91 -9.64
N ILE A 57 5.39 -6.66 -8.66
CA ILE A 57 4.70 -6.87 -7.38
C ILE A 57 4.53 -5.54 -6.64
N ASN A 58 5.61 -4.76 -6.53
CA ASN A 58 5.57 -3.47 -5.84
C ASN A 58 4.62 -2.49 -6.54
N THR A 59 4.60 -2.47 -7.87
CA THR A 59 3.68 -1.64 -8.66
C THR A 59 2.23 -2.03 -8.41
N LEU A 60 1.93 -3.34 -8.42
CA LEU A 60 0.57 -3.84 -8.15
C LEU A 60 0.12 -3.49 -6.73
N LEU A 61 0.99 -3.71 -5.74
CA LEU A 61 0.70 -3.40 -4.34
C LEU A 61 0.49 -1.89 -4.14
N LEU A 62 1.33 -1.07 -4.76
CA LEU A 62 1.19 0.39 -4.73
C LEU A 62 -0.15 0.82 -5.34
N GLN A 63 -0.49 0.31 -6.52
CA GLN A 63 -1.79 0.58 -7.15
C GLN A 63 -2.97 0.12 -6.29
N SER A 64 -2.84 -1.02 -5.60
CA SER A 64 -3.88 -1.57 -4.71
C SER A 64 -4.09 -0.72 -3.46
N ALA A 65 -3.01 -0.17 -2.88
CA ALA A 65 -3.09 0.74 -1.74
C ALA A 65 -3.61 2.12 -2.15
N ASP A 66 -3.09 2.66 -3.25
CA ASP A 66 -3.49 3.95 -3.81
C ASP A 66 -4.96 3.95 -4.27
N ASN A 67 -5.45 2.84 -4.82
CA ASN A 67 -6.87 2.68 -5.15
C ASN A 67 -7.77 2.82 -3.92
N ALA A 68 -7.37 2.31 -2.75
CA ALA A 68 -8.13 2.47 -1.52
C ALA A 68 -8.21 3.95 -1.10
N ASN A 69 -7.09 4.66 -1.14
CA ASN A 69 -7.01 6.08 -0.81
C ASN A 69 -7.87 6.94 -1.76
N GLN A 70 -7.75 6.73 -3.07
CA GLN A 70 -8.57 7.41 -4.07
C GLN A 70 -10.06 7.17 -3.85
N ASN A 71 -10.46 5.95 -3.50
CA ASN A 71 -11.87 5.65 -3.21
C ASN A 71 -12.34 6.36 -1.93
N ILE A 72 -11.49 6.44 -0.90
CA ILE A 72 -11.79 7.20 0.31
C ILE A 72 -11.98 8.68 0.00
N GLU A 73 -11.04 9.29 -0.73
CA GLU A 73 -11.13 10.68 -1.15
C GLU A 73 -12.41 10.96 -1.94
N GLN A 74 -12.73 10.12 -2.93
CA GLN A 74 -13.94 10.26 -3.75
C GLN A 74 -15.23 10.13 -2.92
N SER A 75 -15.26 9.18 -1.98
CA SER A 75 -16.42 9.01 -1.09
C SER A 75 -16.59 10.17 -0.12
N MET A 76 -15.51 10.88 0.23
CA MET A 76 -15.55 12.01 1.16
C MET A 76 -15.84 13.36 0.48
N ASN A 77 -15.30 13.58 -0.71
CA ASN A 77 -15.46 14.83 -1.46
C ASN A 77 -16.73 14.91 -2.32
N GLY A 78 -17.40 13.78 -2.53
CA GLY A 78 -18.75 13.70 -3.11
C GLY A 78 -18.82 13.95 -4.62
N SER A 79 -19.29 12.93 -5.35
CA SER A 79 -20.21 13.14 -6.49
C SER A 79 -21.02 11.89 -6.91
N SER A 80 -20.74 10.68 -6.38
CA SER A 80 -21.32 9.44 -6.94
C SER A 80 -21.91 8.43 -5.96
N ASP A 81 -21.58 8.43 -4.65
CA ASP A 81 -22.05 7.40 -3.70
C ASP A 81 -22.36 7.99 -2.31
N ALA A 82 -23.64 8.29 -2.08
CA ALA A 82 -24.13 8.85 -0.82
C ALA A 82 -24.02 7.84 0.34
N ASP A 83 -24.15 6.54 0.06
CA ASP A 83 -24.10 5.50 1.09
C ASP A 83 -22.67 5.34 1.64
N ALA A 84 -21.66 5.44 0.77
CA ALA A 84 -20.26 5.43 1.17
C ALA A 84 -19.90 6.65 2.03
N TYR A 85 -20.34 7.86 1.64
CA TYR A 85 -20.16 9.07 2.42
C TYR A 85 -20.78 8.93 3.82
N ASP A 86 -22.07 8.56 3.87
CA ASP A 86 -22.80 8.41 5.14
C ASP A 86 -22.14 7.35 6.04
N ALA A 87 -21.68 6.23 5.48
CA ALA A 87 -20.95 5.22 6.23
C ALA A 87 -19.62 5.74 6.79
N MET A 88 -18.91 6.61 6.07
CA MET A 88 -17.63 7.19 6.51
C MET A 88 -17.76 8.17 7.67
N ILE A 89 -18.77 9.03 7.63
CA ILE A 89 -19.03 10.06 8.65
C ILE A 89 -19.96 9.60 9.77
N ALA A 90 -20.63 8.44 9.62
CA ALA A 90 -21.43 7.85 10.69
C ALA A 90 -20.58 7.59 11.93
N ARG A 91 -21.22 7.59 13.11
CA ARG A 91 -20.55 7.35 14.41
C ARG A 91 -19.75 6.04 14.47
N GLY A 92 -20.19 5.03 13.71
CA GLY A 92 -19.49 3.75 13.58
C GLY A 92 -18.46 3.69 12.47
N GLY A 93 -18.32 4.76 11.68
CA GLY A 93 -17.43 4.88 10.52
C GLY A 93 -16.04 5.39 10.89
N PRO A 94 -15.07 5.27 9.97
CA PRO A 94 -13.66 5.60 10.19
C PRO A 94 -13.43 7.05 10.64
N PHE A 95 -14.12 8.03 10.06
CA PHE A 95 -13.94 9.43 10.43
C PHE A 95 -14.94 9.86 11.51
N GLY A 96 -16.20 9.44 11.38
CA GLY A 96 -17.24 9.77 12.36
C GLY A 96 -16.92 9.27 13.77
N HIS A 97 -16.20 8.15 13.91
CA HIS A 97 -15.69 7.68 15.20
C HIS A 97 -14.87 8.75 15.94
N PHE A 98 -14.03 9.51 15.24
CA PHE A 98 -13.20 10.54 15.88
C PHE A 98 -13.85 11.92 15.90
N ILE A 99 -14.67 12.25 14.89
CA ILE A 99 -15.32 13.57 14.77
C ILE A 99 -16.49 13.69 15.75
N LEU A 100 -17.33 12.65 15.86
CA LEU A 100 -18.60 12.67 16.61
C LEU A 100 -18.45 12.20 18.06
N THR A 101 -17.31 11.63 18.41
CA THR A 101 -17.04 11.11 19.75
C THR A 101 -15.70 11.62 20.25
N ASN A 102 -15.60 11.98 21.55
CA ASN A 102 -14.37 12.47 22.18
C ASN A 102 -13.37 11.33 22.46
N TYR A 103 -13.17 10.41 21.53
CA TYR A 103 -12.21 9.31 21.69
C TYR A 103 -10.76 9.80 21.56
N SER A 104 -9.84 9.05 22.16
CA SER A 104 -8.42 9.40 22.24
C SER A 104 -7.76 9.42 20.85
N VAL A 105 -6.77 10.30 20.67
CA VAL A 105 -5.85 10.29 19.51
C VAL A 105 -5.07 8.98 19.38
N GLU A 106 -5.05 8.17 20.44
CA GLU A 106 -4.36 6.88 20.48
C GLU A 106 -5.23 5.72 19.96
N ASN A 107 -6.48 5.98 19.58
CA ASN A 107 -7.32 4.98 18.93
C ASN A 107 -6.91 4.83 17.46
N GLU A 108 -6.96 3.60 16.97
CA GLU A 108 -6.74 3.27 15.56
C GLU A 108 -7.95 2.51 15.03
N TYR A 109 -8.54 3.03 13.97
CA TYR A 109 -9.69 2.44 13.31
C TYR A 109 -9.22 1.67 12.08
N ALA A 110 -9.46 0.37 12.04
CA ALA A 110 -9.05 -0.51 10.96
C ALA A 110 -10.26 -1.14 10.24
N PHE A 111 -10.19 -1.18 8.91
CA PHE A 111 -11.17 -1.88 8.08
C PHE A 111 -10.52 -2.46 6.82
N CYS A 112 -11.11 -3.53 6.30
CA CYS A 112 -10.72 -4.12 5.02
C CYS A 112 -11.45 -3.44 3.86
N PHE A 113 -10.70 -3.01 2.85
CA PHE A 113 -11.21 -2.34 1.67
C PHE A 113 -11.79 -3.33 0.65
N ARG A 114 -13.05 -3.13 0.24
CA ARG A 114 -13.82 -4.07 -0.61
C ARG A 114 -14.48 -3.39 -1.82
N PRO A 115 -13.72 -2.98 -2.85
CA PRO A 115 -14.24 -2.15 -3.94
C PRO A 115 -15.28 -2.81 -4.87
N ARG A 116 -15.64 -4.09 -4.66
CA ARG A 116 -16.59 -4.84 -5.51
C ARG A 116 -18.06 -4.70 -5.12
N ASP A 117 -18.33 -4.47 -3.84
CA ASP A 117 -19.69 -4.43 -3.29
C ASP A 117 -19.94 -3.07 -2.64
N GLN A 118 -19.17 -2.78 -1.59
CA GLN A 118 -19.21 -1.56 -0.82
C GLN A 118 -17.79 -1.27 -0.31
N LEU A 119 -17.37 0.00 -0.30
CA LEU A 119 -15.99 0.39 0.05
C LEU A 119 -15.48 -0.30 1.32
N PHE A 120 -16.33 -0.39 2.33
CA PHE A 120 -16.14 -1.19 3.55
C PHE A 120 -17.50 -1.49 4.18
N ASN A 121 -17.56 -2.42 5.13
CA ASN A 121 -18.77 -2.70 5.88
C ASN A 121 -18.63 -2.12 7.30
N ILE A 122 -19.44 -1.12 7.64
CA ILE A 122 -19.41 -0.42 8.93
C ILE A 122 -19.62 -1.34 10.15
N ASN A 123 -20.28 -2.49 9.96
CA ASN A 123 -20.50 -3.49 11.02
C ASN A 123 -19.35 -4.49 11.15
N LYS A 124 -18.38 -4.48 10.22
CA LYS A 124 -17.19 -5.32 10.22
C LYS A 124 -15.96 -4.41 10.25
N THR A 125 -15.75 -3.79 11.41
CA THR A 125 -14.68 -2.83 11.66
C THR A 125 -13.92 -3.24 12.91
N THR A 126 -12.70 -2.73 13.05
CA THR A 126 -11.88 -2.92 14.24
C THR A 126 -11.46 -1.57 14.79
N ILE A 127 -11.58 -1.38 16.09
CA ILE A 127 -11.09 -0.19 16.79
C ILE A 127 -10.10 -0.66 17.84
N LEU A 128 -8.83 -0.38 17.63
CA LEU A 128 -7.76 -0.61 18.58
C LEU A 128 -7.64 0.62 19.49
N THR A 129 -7.46 0.38 20.79
CA THR A 129 -7.19 1.41 21.80
C THR A 129 -5.96 0.98 22.61
N PRO A 130 -5.37 1.89 23.42
CA PRO A 130 -4.30 1.52 24.34
C PRO A 130 -4.67 0.40 25.31
N ASP A 131 -5.94 0.35 25.72
CA ASP A 131 -6.48 -0.58 26.71
C ASP A 131 -6.92 -1.93 26.11
N GLY A 132 -6.95 -2.05 24.77
CA GLY A 132 -7.33 -3.27 24.08
C GLY A 132 -8.08 -3.01 22.77
N THR A 133 -8.89 -3.97 22.35
CA THR A 133 -9.64 -3.89 21.08
C THR A 133 -11.13 -3.79 21.38
N ILE A 134 -11.80 -2.71 20.94
CA ILE A 134 -13.24 -2.51 21.15
C ILE A 134 -14.04 -3.40 20.20
N THR A 135 -13.68 -3.38 18.92
CA THR A 135 -14.26 -4.23 17.87
C THR A 135 -13.12 -4.96 17.16
N ASN A 136 -13.31 -6.24 16.81
CA ASN A 136 -12.24 -7.09 16.26
C ASN A 136 -12.71 -7.88 15.04
N SER A 137 -13.42 -7.23 14.11
CA SER A 137 -14.02 -7.92 12.96
C SER A 137 -13.76 -7.23 11.62
N GLY A 138 -12.94 -6.17 11.63
CA GLY A 138 -12.65 -5.34 10.47
C GLY A 138 -11.37 -5.65 9.75
N TYR A 139 -10.52 -6.51 10.28
CA TYR A 139 -9.29 -6.90 9.59
C TYR A 139 -9.58 -7.65 8.29
N CYS A 140 -8.66 -7.58 7.34
CA CYS A 140 -8.73 -8.38 6.13
C CYS A 140 -8.51 -9.86 6.45
N ASP A 141 -9.39 -10.72 5.93
CA ASP A 141 -9.34 -12.17 6.14
C ASP A 141 -9.03 -12.91 4.83
N THR A 142 -7.87 -13.57 4.77
CA THR A 142 -7.40 -14.30 3.58
C THR A 142 -8.31 -15.46 3.20
N THR A 143 -9.16 -15.94 4.11
CA THR A 143 -10.13 -17.01 3.88
C THR A 143 -11.43 -16.51 3.24
N LYS A 144 -11.68 -15.20 3.26
CA LYS A 144 -12.89 -14.58 2.70
C LYS A 144 -12.62 -14.03 1.32
N PRO A 145 -13.22 -14.60 0.25
CA PRO A 145 -13.06 -14.09 -1.10
C PRO A 145 -13.46 -12.62 -1.24
N ASP A 146 -14.43 -12.15 -0.47
CA ASP A 146 -14.94 -10.77 -0.54
C ASP A 146 -13.97 -9.71 -0.02
N ASP A 147 -12.99 -10.12 0.80
CA ASP A 147 -11.97 -9.22 1.37
C ASP A 147 -10.82 -8.94 0.37
N TYR A 148 -10.82 -9.62 -0.78
CA TYR A 148 -9.90 -9.30 -1.87
C TYR A 148 -10.44 -8.15 -2.73
N VAL A 149 -9.50 -7.31 -3.20
CA VAL A 149 -9.83 -6.14 -4.02
C VAL A 149 -10.46 -6.51 -5.37
N SER A 150 -10.29 -7.74 -5.82
CA SER A 150 -10.91 -8.24 -7.05
C SER A 150 -11.25 -9.72 -6.95
N SER A 151 -12.10 -10.20 -7.86
CA SER A 151 -12.48 -11.62 -7.96
C SER A 151 -11.33 -12.54 -8.38
N ARG A 152 -10.16 -11.99 -8.70
CA ARG A 152 -8.94 -12.78 -8.94
C ARG A 152 -8.30 -13.26 -7.63
N ASN A 153 -8.74 -12.74 -6.48
CA ASN A 153 -8.26 -13.09 -5.14
C ASN A 153 -6.72 -13.01 -5.02
N THR A 154 -6.14 -11.96 -5.59
CA THR A 154 -4.67 -11.78 -5.64
C THR A 154 -4.14 -10.89 -4.53
N SER A 155 -4.76 -9.73 -4.33
CA SER A 155 -4.35 -8.73 -3.35
C SER A 155 -5.49 -8.33 -2.43
N MET A 156 -5.12 -7.89 -1.24
CA MET A 156 -6.00 -7.35 -0.22
C MET A 156 -5.42 -6.00 0.22
N THR A 157 -6.27 -5.04 0.57
CA THR A 157 -5.84 -3.76 1.14
C THR A 157 -6.55 -3.54 2.46
N GLN A 158 -5.78 -3.38 3.54
CA GLN A 158 -6.30 -2.95 4.83
C GLN A 158 -6.03 -1.46 5.02
N VAL A 159 -7.03 -0.73 5.49
CA VAL A 159 -6.93 0.69 5.80
C VAL A 159 -7.00 0.88 7.31
N ASN A 160 -6.05 1.64 7.85
CA ASN A 160 -5.97 2.01 9.25
C ASN A 160 -5.98 3.54 9.35
N VAL A 161 -6.91 4.10 10.13
CA VAL A 161 -7.16 5.53 10.29
C VAL A 161 -6.94 5.90 11.75
N SER A 162 -6.14 6.93 12.00
CA SER A 162 -5.91 7.50 13.34
C SER A 162 -5.91 9.01 13.27
N LEU A 163 -6.08 9.68 14.41
CA LEU A 163 -5.85 11.13 14.48
C LEU A 163 -4.35 11.42 14.47
N THR A 164 -3.93 12.42 13.69
CA THR A 164 -2.56 12.91 13.75
C THR A 164 -2.31 13.52 15.14
N PRO A 165 -1.30 13.03 15.90
CA PRO A 165 -1.01 13.61 17.21
C PRO A 165 -0.54 15.06 17.06
N PRO A 166 -0.90 15.95 18.01
CA PRO A 166 -0.45 17.33 17.97
C PRO A 166 1.08 17.41 18.16
N SER A 167 1.79 17.93 17.15
CA SER A 167 3.23 18.22 17.23
C SER A 167 3.47 19.66 17.70
N ALA A 168 4.57 19.88 18.44
CA ALA A 168 5.01 21.23 18.81
C ALA A 168 5.48 22.08 17.61
N GLU A 169 5.69 21.44 16.45
CA GLU A 169 5.99 22.08 15.17
C GLU A 169 4.73 22.46 14.38
N ASN A 170 3.57 21.90 14.74
CA ASN A 170 2.29 22.30 14.13
C ASN A 170 1.95 23.73 14.58
N GLU A 171 1.30 24.50 13.71
CA GLU A 171 0.80 25.82 14.09
C GLU A 171 -0.07 25.69 15.33
N ALA A 172 0.27 26.43 16.38
CA ALA A 172 -0.53 26.45 17.60
C ALA A 172 -1.96 26.87 17.24
N PHE A 173 -2.94 26.04 17.61
CA PHE A 173 -4.35 26.23 17.27
C PHE A 173 -4.71 26.06 15.78
N GLY A 174 -3.86 25.49 14.92
CA GLY A 174 -4.19 25.23 13.51
C GLY A 174 -5.42 24.32 13.31
N SER A 175 -5.64 23.37 14.23
CA SER A 175 -6.84 22.52 14.26
C SER A 175 -8.00 23.11 15.09
N TYR A 176 -7.84 24.33 15.61
CA TYR A 176 -8.83 25.02 16.43
C TYR A 176 -9.52 26.11 15.62
N THR A 177 -10.84 26.20 15.75
CA THR A 177 -11.62 27.23 15.07
C THR A 177 -11.27 28.61 15.62
N ILE A 178 -10.80 29.52 14.76
CA ILE A 178 -10.60 30.93 15.12
C ILE A 178 -11.99 31.59 15.23
N GLY A 179 -12.32 32.09 16.44
CA GLY A 179 -13.39 33.05 16.77
C GLY A 179 -14.70 32.99 15.96
N GLN A 180 -15.78 32.53 16.60
CA GLN A 180 -17.13 32.55 16.02
C GLN A 180 -17.91 33.82 16.42
N GLY A 181 -18.54 34.48 15.44
CA GLY A 181 -19.71 35.33 15.72
C GLY A 181 -20.87 34.45 16.24
N SER A 182 -21.91 35.03 16.83
CA SER A 182 -23.09 34.32 17.38
C SER A 182 -23.85 33.42 16.38
N ASP A 183 -23.40 33.38 15.13
CA ASP A 183 -24.14 32.95 13.96
C ASP A 183 -23.53 31.66 13.36
N SER A 184 -22.34 31.25 13.79
CA SER A 184 -21.59 30.09 13.28
C SER A 184 -21.06 29.23 14.42
N LEU A 185 -21.38 27.93 14.44
CA LEU A 185 -20.81 26.98 15.41
C LEU A 185 -19.49 26.42 14.87
N ALA A 186 -18.51 26.25 15.77
CA ALA A 186 -17.14 25.82 15.52
C ALA A 186 -17.01 24.74 14.43
N SER A 187 -16.54 25.10 13.22
CA SER A 187 -15.95 24.13 12.30
C SER A 187 -14.74 23.53 13.01
N LYS A 188 -14.80 22.25 13.37
CA LYS A 188 -13.62 21.53 13.85
C LYS A 188 -12.99 20.85 12.65
N ALA A 189 -11.74 21.21 12.38
CA ALA A 189 -10.89 20.50 11.44
C ALA A 189 -10.14 19.41 12.20
N PHE A 190 -10.17 18.19 11.67
CA PHE A 190 -9.44 17.05 12.21
C PHE A 190 -8.40 16.62 11.19
N MET A 191 -7.16 16.44 11.66
CA MET A 191 -6.09 15.86 10.85
C MET A 191 -6.06 14.35 11.11
N PHE A 192 -6.17 13.58 10.04
CA PHE A 192 -6.15 12.12 10.06
C PHE A 192 -4.90 11.59 9.38
N ASP A 193 -4.32 10.57 9.99
CA ASP A 193 -3.30 9.72 9.39
C ASP A 193 -3.99 8.47 8.84
N ILE A 194 -3.89 8.26 7.52
CA ILE A 194 -4.49 7.14 6.79
C ILE A 194 -3.37 6.25 6.28
N ASN A 195 -3.33 5.01 6.74
CA ASN A 195 -2.38 4.00 6.32
C ASN A 195 -3.08 2.92 5.52
N SER A 196 -2.77 2.82 4.23
CA SER A 196 -3.29 1.79 3.33
C SER A 196 -2.22 0.73 3.10
N THR A 197 -2.43 -0.46 3.65
CA THR A 197 -1.52 -1.61 3.54
C THR A 197 -2.05 -2.62 2.54
N ALA A 198 -1.43 -2.67 1.36
CA ALA A 198 -1.68 -3.68 0.35
C ALA A 198 -0.81 -4.92 0.58
N VAL A 199 -1.37 -6.11 0.37
CA VAL A 199 -0.73 -7.39 0.66
C VAL A 199 -1.02 -8.41 -0.44
N LEU A 200 -0.03 -9.25 -0.77
CA LEU A 200 -0.19 -10.45 -1.59
C LEU A 200 -0.11 -11.72 -0.72
N PRO A 201 -1.24 -12.21 -0.17
CA PRO A 201 -1.25 -13.32 0.78
C PRO A 201 -0.87 -14.68 0.16
N SER A 202 -0.77 -14.78 -1.16
CA SER A 202 -0.40 -16.03 -1.85
C SER A 202 1.08 -16.41 -1.72
N TYR A 203 1.94 -15.48 -1.31
CA TYR A 203 3.39 -15.68 -1.25
C TYR A 203 3.85 -16.29 0.09
N ALA A 204 3.15 -15.99 1.18
CA ALA A 204 3.45 -16.50 2.51
C ALA A 204 2.22 -16.35 3.42
N ASP A 205 2.21 -17.08 4.54
CA ASP A 205 1.15 -16.97 5.53
C ASP A 205 1.20 -15.61 6.24
N VAL A 206 0.09 -14.89 6.18
CA VAL A 206 -0.09 -13.58 6.82
C VAL A 206 -0.22 -13.72 8.34
N GLY A 207 -0.86 -14.79 8.82
CA GLY A 207 -1.26 -14.96 10.22
C GLY A 207 -1.90 -13.70 10.83
N ASP A 208 -1.38 -13.25 11.96
CA ASP A 208 -1.87 -12.11 12.76
C ASP A 208 -1.32 -10.73 12.35
N CYS A 209 -0.67 -10.60 11.18
CA CYS A 209 -0.04 -9.33 10.81
C CYS A 209 -1.06 -8.20 10.59
N PHE A 210 -2.26 -8.50 10.11
CA PHE A 210 -3.34 -7.53 9.96
C PHE A 210 -3.83 -6.95 11.31
N GLU A 211 -3.62 -7.67 12.41
CA GLU A 211 -3.99 -7.23 13.76
C GLU A 211 -2.99 -6.24 14.37
N LYS A 212 -1.84 -6.04 13.72
CA LYS A 212 -0.83 -5.10 14.17
C LYS A 212 -1.22 -3.67 13.80
N THR A 213 -0.78 -2.73 14.62
CA THR A 213 -0.96 -1.29 14.41
C THR A 213 -0.28 -0.84 13.12
N SER A 214 -0.89 0.11 12.43
CA SER A 214 -0.21 0.86 11.36
C SER A 214 0.61 2.02 11.92
N SER A 215 0.29 2.51 13.12
CA SER A 215 0.93 3.65 13.73
C SER A 215 2.32 3.33 14.29
N TYR A 216 3.30 4.10 13.84
CA TYR A 216 4.65 4.11 14.39
C TYR A 216 4.75 4.88 15.73
N ILE A 217 3.71 5.62 16.12
CA ILE A 217 3.76 6.54 17.27
C ILE A 217 2.71 6.14 18.32
N PRO A 218 3.10 5.86 19.59
CA PRO A 218 4.42 6.05 20.20
C PRO A 218 5.31 4.78 20.16
N ARG A 219 4.98 3.78 19.34
CA ARG A 219 5.63 2.46 19.39
C ARG A 219 6.82 2.39 18.43
N THR A 220 8.00 2.71 18.97
CA THR A 220 9.33 2.79 18.33
C THR A 220 9.87 1.52 17.65
N ASP A 221 9.07 0.46 17.53
CA ASP A 221 9.50 -0.80 16.92
C ASP A 221 8.77 -1.04 15.60
N ALA A 222 9.43 -0.67 14.51
CA ALA A 222 8.93 -0.87 13.15
C ALA A 222 8.50 -2.32 12.89
N LYS A 223 9.11 -3.32 13.55
CA LYS A 223 8.75 -4.74 13.42
C LYS A 223 7.36 -5.06 13.96
N LYS A 224 6.87 -4.26 14.92
CA LYS A 224 5.54 -4.43 15.52
C LYS A 224 4.42 -3.79 14.70
N THR A 225 4.77 -3.06 13.63
CA THR A 225 3.78 -2.54 12.69
C THR A 225 3.28 -3.64 11.77
N ILE A 226 2.14 -3.40 11.12
CA ILE A 226 1.63 -4.28 10.06
C ILE A 226 2.69 -4.55 8.98
N GLY A 227 3.35 -3.50 8.45
CA GLY A 227 4.39 -3.64 7.43
C GLY A 227 5.62 -4.40 7.92
N GLY A 228 6.03 -4.16 9.17
CA GLY A 228 7.13 -4.89 9.81
C GLY A 228 6.83 -6.39 9.97
N CYS A 229 5.64 -6.73 10.43
CA CYS A 229 5.20 -8.11 10.58
C CYS A 229 5.16 -8.85 9.22
N MET A 230 4.64 -8.20 8.19
CA MET A 230 4.61 -8.76 6.83
C MET A 230 6.02 -9.02 6.30
N ALA A 231 6.94 -8.08 6.51
CA ALA A 231 8.33 -8.23 6.13
C ALA A 231 9.02 -9.39 6.87
N GLU A 232 8.76 -9.57 8.17
CA GLU A 232 9.32 -10.69 8.95
C GLU A 232 8.79 -12.06 8.48
N LYS A 233 7.52 -12.13 8.05
CA LYS A 233 6.92 -13.36 7.49
C LYS A 233 7.25 -13.58 6.01
N GLY A 234 7.93 -12.63 5.35
CA GLY A 234 8.24 -12.70 3.93
C GLY A 234 7.03 -12.53 3.01
N VAL A 235 5.96 -11.90 3.52
CA VAL A 235 4.77 -11.57 2.73
C VAL A 235 5.03 -10.26 1.99
N PRO A 236 4.93 -10.20 0.65
CA PRO A 236 5.01 -8.96 -0.09
C PRO A 236 3.88 -8.01 0.31
N SER A 237 4.26 -6.83 0.79
CA SER A 237 3.32 -5.79 1.22
C SER A 237 3.87 -4.39 0.96
N THR A 238 2.98 -3.45 0.69
CA THR A 238 3.30 -2.02 0.58
C THR A 238 2.37 -1.25 1.50
N VAL A 239 2.93 -0.33 2.29
CA VAL A 239 2.15 0.59 3.14
C VAL A 239 2.28 1.99 2.53
N ILE A 240 1.15 2.61 2.21
CA ILE A 240 1.08 4.03 1.82
C ILE A 240 0.53 4.80 3.02
N TYR A 241 1.22 5.88 3.38
CA TYR A 241 0.80 6.82 4.42
C TYR A 241 0.33 8.12 3.76
N GLU A 242 -0.87 8.57 4.13
CA GLU A 242 -1.44 9.84 3.72
C GLU A 242 -1.99 10.61 4.92
N MET A 243 -1.93 11.93 4.84
CA MET A 243 -2.54 12.82 5.82
C MET A 243 -3.72 13.52 5.16
N ALA A 244 -4.87 13.51 5.82
CA ALA A 244 -6.09 14.14 5.34
C ALA A 244 -6.65 15.11 6.38
N GLU A 245 -6.97 16.33 5.94
CA GLU A 245 -7.73 17.29 6.73
C GLU A 245 -9.21 17.11 6.43
N VAL A 246 -10.01 16.83 7.46
CA VAL A 246 -11.47 16.71 7.33
C VAL A 246 -12.12 17.80 8.17
N GLU A 247 -12.76 18.76 7.49
CA GLU A 247 -13.50 19.84 8.12
C GLU A 247 -14.99 19.48 8.21
N ASN A 248 -15.54 19.50 9.43
CA ASN A 248 -17.00 19.43 9.60
C ASN A 248 -17.61 20.82 9.40
N GLN A 249 -18.05 21.10 8.17
CA GLN A 249 -18.83 22.30 7.85
C GLN A 249 -20.29 22.11 8.27
N SER A 250 -20.57 22.31 9.56
CA SER A 250 -21.93 22.28 10.09
C SER A 250 -22.73 23.51 9.64
N LEU A 251 -23.32 23.46 8.43
CA LEU A 251 -24.26 24.46 7.95
C LEU A 251 -25.59 24.29 8.69
N ARG A 252 -25.92 25.21 9.61
CA ARG A 252 -27.26 25.25 10.20
C ARG A 252 -28.28 25.66 9.14
N THR A 253 -29.24 24.80 8.82
CA THR A 253 -30.51 25.27 8.27
C THR A 253 -31.28 25.94 9.41
N ALA A 254 -31.49 27.25 9.32
CA ALA A 254 -32.36 27.96 10.26
C ALA A 254 -33.78 27.37 10.15
N CYS A 255 -34.14 26.51 11.11
CA CYS A 255 -35.52 26.12 11.30
C CYS A 255 -36.24 27.35 11.84
N VAL A 256 -37.13 27.93 11.03
CA VAL A 256 -37.85 29.18 11.32
C VAL A 256 -38.42 29.21 12.74
N ASP A 257 -38.42 30.42 13.33
CA ASP A 257 -38.86 30.73 14.68
C ASP A 257 -40.15 30.00 15.07
N PHE A 258 -40.20 29.50 16.31
CA PHE A 258 -41.42 28.99 16.93
C PHE A 258 -42.48 30.10 16.96
N GLY A 259 -43.28 30.22 15.89
CA GLY A 259 -44.28 31.27 15.71
C GLY A 259 -45.12 31.10 14.45
N LYS A 260 -46.33 30.54 14.63
CA LYS A 260 -47.50 30.45 13.72
C LYS A 260 -47.28 30.61 12.19
N GLY A 261 -47.34 29.46 11.50
CA GLY A 261 -47.68 29.29 10.06
C GLY A 261 -46.45 28.99 9.17
N SER A 262 -46.45 28.15 8.13
CA SER A 262 -47.45 27.33 7.45
C SER A 262 -46.76 26.05 6.90
N GLY A 263 -46.87 24.92 7.61
CA GLY A 263 -46.84 23.59 6.99
C GLY A 263 -45.54 23.01 6.41
N LEU A 264 -44.34 23.48 6.76
CA LEU A 264 -43.10 22.72 6.49
C LEU A 264 -42.56 22.15 7.81
N LEU A 265 -42.86 20.87 8.04
CA LEU A 265 -42.35 20.11 9.18
C LEU A 265 -40.90 19.71 8.89
N CYS A 266 -39.94 20.44 9.46
CA CYS A 266 -38.59 19.92 9.61
C CYS A 266 -38.66 18.75 10.60
N THR A 267 -38.60 17.53 10.08
CA THR A 267 -38.45 16.33 10.90
C THR A 267 -36.97 16.21 11.27
N LEU A 268 -36.68 16.14 12.57
CA LEU A 268 -35.36 15.73 13.04
C LEU A 268 -35.09 14.32 12.52
N PRO A 269 -33.85 13.98 12.11
CA PRO A 269 -33.52 12.61 11.77
C PRO A 269 -33.84 11.73 12.97
N ALA A 270 -34.70 10.73 12.76
CA ALA A 270 -35.10 9.81 13.81
C ALA A 270 -33.85 9.05 14.30
N SER A 271 -33.64 9.11 15.62
CA SER A 271 -32.59 8.42 16.37
C SER A 271 -32.61 6.90 16.18
#